data_AF-A0AA51YC30-F1
#
_entry.id   AF-A0AA51YC30-F1
#
_cell.length_a   1.000
_cell.length_b   1.000
_cell.length_c   1.000
_cell.angle_alpha   90.00
_cell.angle_beta   90.00
_cell.angle_gamma   90.00
#
_symmetry.space_group_name_H-M   'P 1'
#
loop_
_entity.id
_entity.type
_entity.pdbx_description
1 polymer ?
#
loop_
_entity_poly.entity_id
_entity_poly.type
_entity_poly.pdbx_seq_one_letter_code
_entity_poly.pdbx_strand_id
1 'polypeptide(L)' 'MSNKIVRNERIKLTANFINALASGSVLVGLVTPLAGVALGTFAVRDAWNLVGFGLFGLVWALVLHSFARRILADLED' A
#
# COMPACT_ATOMS: atom_id res chain seq x y z
N MET A 1 16.01 10.03 28.11
CA MET A 1 14.55 9.80 27.98
C MET A 1 13.95 10.46 26.73
N SER A 2 14.21 11.75 26.46
CA SER A 2 13.70 12.46 25.26
C SER A 2 14.06 11.79 23.91
N ASN A 3 15.30 11.31 23.76
CA ASN A 3 15.77 10.73 22.49
C ASN A 3 15.03 9.42 22.11
N LYS A 4 14.62 8.61 23.10
CA LYS A 4 13.82 7.40 22.88
C LYS A 4 12.42 7.72 22.36
N ILE A 5 11.76 8.73 22.92
CA ILE A 5 10.42 9.17 22.51
C ILE A 5 10.46 9.66 21.06
N VAL A 6 11.44 10.50 20.71
CA VAL A 6 11.59 11.02 19.35
C VAL A 6 11.84 9.89 18.35
N ARG A 7 12.67 8.90 18.70
CA ARG A 7 12.90 7.72 17.83
C ARG A 7 11.64 6.90 17.62
N ASN A 8 10.89 6.61 18.68
CA ASN A 8 9.64 5.84 18.59
C ASN A 8 8.59 6.57 17.75
N GLU A 9 8.50 7.89 17.86
CA GLU A 9 7.59 8.70 17.04
C GLU A 9 7.96 8.63 15.55
N ARG A 10 9.26 8.69 15.23
CA ARG A 10 9.74 8.51 13.85
C ARG A 10 9.41 7.13 13.30
N ILE A 11 9.62 6.07 14.08
CA ILE A 11 9.27 4.69 13.70
C ILE A 11 7.78 4.59 13.37
N LYS A 12 6.91 5.16 14.20
CA LYS A 12 5.46 5.19 13.97
C LYS A 12 5.10 5.96 12.69
N LEU A 13 5.66 7.14 12.48
CA LEU A 13 5.40 7.94 11.29
C LEU A 13 5.86 7.22 10.02
N THR A 14 7.02 6.59 10.04
CA THR A 14 7.54 5.82 8.89
C THR A 14 6.67 4.60 8.61
N ALA A 15 6.29 3.84 9.62
CA ALA A 15 5.39 2.71 9.45
C ALA A 15 4.01 3.16 8.90
N ASN A 16 3.47 4.26 9.41
CA ASN A 16 2.21 4.81 8.92
C ASN A 16 2.32 5.27 7.46
N PHE A 17 3.43 5.92 7.08
CA PHE A 17 3.68 6.29 5.69
C PHE A 17 3.73 5.08 4.75
N ILE A 18 4.46 4.04 5.12
CA ILE A 18 4.54 2.80 4.34
C ILE A 18 3.17 2.12 4.25
N ASN A 19 2.40 2.12 5.34
CA ASN A 19 1.04 1.61 5.33
C ASN A 19 0.10 2.43 4.43
N ALA A 20 0.26 3.75 4.37
CA ALA A 20 -0.49 4.59 3.46
C ALA A 20 -0.15 4.27 1.99
N LEU A 21 1.13 4.02 1.67
CA LEU A 21 1.55 3.55 0.35
C LEU A 21 0.96 2.17 0.00
N ALA A 22 0.88 1.26 0.98
CA ALA A 22 0.22 -0.03 0.80
C ALA A 22 -1.25 0.15 0.40
N SER A 23 -2.00 0.95 1.17
CA SER A 23 -3.40 1.26 0.88
C SER A 23 -3.56 1.96 -0.48
N GLY A 24 -2.68 2.92 -0.80
CA GLY A 24 -2.64 3.59 -2.10
C GLY A 24 -2.39 2.62 -3.26
N SER A 25 -1.56 1.60 -3.06
CA SER A 25 -1.30 0.56 -4.06
C SER A 25 -2.53 -0.29 -4.34
N VAL A 26 -3.38 -0.54 -3.33
CA VAL A 26 -4.68 -1.20 -3.54
C VAL A 26 -5.61 -0.32 -4.39
N LEU A 27 -5.65 0.99 -4.10
CA LEU A 27 -6.45 1.94 -4.88
C LEU A 27 -6.00 1.99 -6.34
N VAL A 28 -4.69 2.11 -6.58
CA VAL A 28 -4.15 2.14 -7.96
C VAL A 28 -4.35 0.80 -8.66
N GLY A 29 -4.09 -0.32 -7.98
CA GLY A 29 -4.14 -1.65 -8.58
C GLY A 29 -5.55 -2.14 -8.89
N LEU A 30 -6.53 -1.83 -8.03
CA LEU A 30 -7.90 -2.31 -8.17
C LEU A 30 -8.88 -1.21 -8.56
N VAL A 31 -8.89 -0.10 -7.82
CA VAL A 31 -9.95 0.90 -7.96
C VAL A 31 -9.79 1.70 -9.24
N THR A 32 -8.57 2.13 -9.59
CA THR A 32 -8.29 2.89 -10.81
C THR A 32 -8.71 2.17 -12.09
N PRO A 33 -8.32 0.91 -12.35
CA PRO A 33 -8.75 0.21 -13.55
C PRO A 33 -10.26 0.00 -13.60
N LEU A 34 -10.91 -0.34 -12.49
CA LEU A 34 -12.37 -0.47 -12.43
C LEU A 34 -13.07 0.85 -12.76
N ALA A 35 -12.60 1.96 -12.18
CA ALA A 35 -13.13 3.28 -12.47
C ALA A 35 -12.89 3.69 -13.94
N GLY A 36 -11.72 3.38 -14.50
CA GLY A 36 -11.40 3.68 -15.90
C GLY A 36 -12.28 2.91 -16.88
N VAL A 37 -12.63 1.66 -16.56
CA VAL A 37 -13.59 0.86 -17.34
C VAL A 37 -15.00 1.43 -17.20
N ALA A 38 -15.45 1.74 -15.99
CA ALA A 38 -16.79 2.27 -15.73
C ALA A 38 -17.02 3.64 -16.41
N LEU A 39 -15.98 4.48 -16.48
CA LEU A 39 -16.02 5.78 -17.14
C LEU A 39 -15.76 5.71 -18.65
N GLY A 40 -15.48 4.52 -19.20
CA GLY A 40 -15.17 4.32 -20.62
C GLY A 40 -13.83 4.92 -21.07
N THR A 41 -12.94 5.29 -20.13
CA THR A 41 -11.62 5.84 -20.45
C THR A 41 -10.59 4.75 -20.72
N PHE A 42 -10.81 3.53 -20.24
CA PHE A 42 -9.98 2.35 -20.52
C PHE A 42 -10.74 1.33 -21.39
N ALA A 43 -10.11 0.90 -22.48
CA ALA A 43 -10.59 -0.20 -23.29
C ALA A 43 -10.22 -1.54 -22.66
N VAL A 44 -11.21 -2.35 -22.30
CA VAL A 44 -11.00 -3.73 -21.84
C VAL A 44 -10.67 -4.60 -23.04
N ARG A 45 -9.40 -4.60 -23.46
CA ARG A 45 -8.91 -5.45 -24.56
C ARG A 45 -8.64 -6.88 -24.10
N ASP A 46 -8.20 -7.05 -22.86
CA ASP A 46 -7.94 -8.36 -22.25
C ASP A 46 -8.25 -8.30 -20.76
N ALA A 47 -9.22 -9.10 -20.32
CA ALA A 47 -9.61 -9.19 -18.92
C ALA A 47 -8.48 -9.73 -18.04
N TRP A 48 -7.58 -10.56 -18.58
CA TRP A 48 -6.45 -11.11 -17.83
C TRP A 48 -5.43 -10.05 -17.43
N ASN A 49 -5.24 -9.01 -18.26
CA ASN A 49 -4.35 -7.90 -17.91
C ASN A 49 -4.89 -7.08 -16.74
N LEU A 50 -6.21 -6.86 -16.67
CA LEU A 50 -6.85 -6.18 -15.54
C LEU A 50 -6.73 -7.00 -14.26
N VAL A 51 -7.01 -8.29 -14.34
CA VAL A 51 -6.87 -9.21 -13.21
C VAL A 51 -5.41 -9.27 -12.75
N GLY A 52 -4.46 -9.41 -13.67
CA GLY A 52 -3.02 -9.47 -13.37
C GLY A 52 -2.51 -8.19 -12.71
N PHE A 53 -2.92 -7.02 -13.20
CA PHE A 53 -2.55 -5.73 -12.60
C PHE A 53 -3.15 -5.56 -11.20
N GLY A 54 -4.42 -5.95 -11.02
CA GLY A 54 -5.08 -5.95 -9.72
C GLY A 54 -4.39 -6.87 -8.71
N LEU A 55 -4.04 -8.09 -9.15
CA LEU A 55 -3.33 -9.06 -8.32
C LEU A 55 -1.94 -8.53 -7.92
N PHE A 56 -1.22 -7.92 -8.86
CA PHE A 56 0.06 -7.28 -8.60
C PHE A 56 -0.07 -6.16 -7.54
N GLY A 57 -1.05 -5.27 -7.71
CA GLY A 57 -1.31 -4.19 -6.74
C GLY A 57 -1.65 -4.71 -5.34
N LEU A 58 -2.43 -5.79 -5.25
CA LEU A 58 -2.74 -6.46 -3.98
C LEU A 58 -1.51 -7.10 -3.34
N VAL A 59 -0.73 -7.87 -4.10
CA VAL A 59 0.50 -8.51 -3.58
C VAL A 59 1.48 -7.44 -3.11
N TRP A 60 1.66 -6.37 -3.88
CA TRP A 60 2.52 -5.25 -3.52
C TRP A 60 2.05 -4.55 -2.24
N ALA A 61 0.74 -4.30 -2.11
CA ALA A 61 0.16 -3.74 -0.90
C ALA A 61 0.40 -4.64 0.32
N LEU A 62 0.24 -5.96 0.19
CA LEU A 62 0.49 -6.90 1.29
C LEU A 62 1.96 -6.90 1.73
N VAL A 63 2.89 -6.79 0.78
CA VAL A 63 4.34 -6.67 1.07
C VAL A 63 4.61 -5.40 1.85
N LEU A 64 4.13 -4.25 1.37
CA LEU A 64 4.32 -2.95 2.05
C LEU A 64 3.66 -2.92 3.43
N HIS A 65 2.43 -3.42 3.54
CA HIS A 65 1.72 -3.50 4.82
C HIS A 65 2.49 -4.38 5.83
N SER A 66 2.99 -5.53 5.37
CA SER A 66 3.81 -6.42 6.21
C SER A 66 5.12 -5.76 6.64
N PHE A 67 5.74 -4.97 5.75
CA PHE A 67 6.94 -4.21 6.06
C PHE A 67 6.67 -3.11 7.10
N ALA A 68 5.57 -2.38 6.99
CA ALA A 68 5.13 -1.42 8.00
C ALA A 68 4.93 -2.08 9.38
N ARG A 69 4.33 -3.28 9.42
CA ARG A 69 4.17 -4.04 10.67
C ARG A 69 5.50 -4.46 11.27
N ARG A 70 6.48 -4.86 10.45
CA ARG A 70 7.83 -5.18 10.93
C ARG A 70 8.53 -3.97 11.52
N ILE A 71 8.37 -2.79 10.93
CA ILE A 71 8.93 -1.54 11.48
C ILE A 71 8.30 -1.19 12.83
N LEU A 72 6.98 -1.36 12.97
CA LEU A 72 6.31 -1.15 14.26
C LEU A 72 6.75 -2.13 15.34
N ALA A 73 7.18 -3.34 14.96
CA ALA A 73 7.69 -4.31 15.92
C ALA A 73 9.05 -3.90 16.52
N ASP A 74 9.74 -2.91 15.95
CA ASP A 74 11.03 -2.37 16.43
C ASP A 74 10.87 -1.24 17.47
N LEU A 75 9.65 -1.04 18.00
CA LEU A 75 9.42 -0.06 19.06
C LEU A 75 10.09 -0.53 20.35
N GLU A 76 11.01 0.28 20.88
CA GLU A 76 11.61 0.06 22.20
C GLU A 76 10.67 0.56 23.31
N ASP A 77 10.47 -0.28 24.32
CA ASP A 77 9.80 0.08 25.59
C ASP A 77 10.68 1.00 26.49
#